data_AF-A0A957ZQ12-F1
#
_entry.id   AF-A0A957ZQ12-F1
#
_cell.length_a   1.000
_cell.length_b   1.000
_cell.length_c   1.000
_cell.angle_alpha   90.00
_cell.angle_beta   90.00
_cell.angle_gamma   90.00
#
_symmetry.space_group_name_H-M   'P 1'
#
loop_
_entity.id
_entity.type
_entity.pdbx_description
1 polymer ?
#
loop_
_entity_poly.entity_id
_entity_poly.type
_entity_poly.pdbx_seq_one_letter_code
_entity_poly.pdbx_strand_id
1 'polypeptide(L)'
;MLNYKRKVSMNRSWLALLGLLVAALLLAACGAQATPEAPAAAEEEAAPAEAPAAEEEAAPAEEPAVEEPAAATGEEKVLIVAVDGDVDTFDPCCTVGTKTSQTTIQNTFDQLTQYAQVEKTLPNGDPYTAVDTSQIIGMLAESWSQEGDTVTFKLREGLTFQNG
;
A
#
# COMPACT_ATOMS: atom_id res chain seq x y z
N MET A 1 -35.66 27.90 1.07
CA MET A 1 -34.72 27.83 -0.06
C MET A 1 -34.28 29.24 -0.44
N LEU A 2 -33.08 29.68 -0.01
CA LEU A 2 -32.50 30.97 -0.42
C LEU A 2 -31.50 30.72 -1.55
N ASN A 3 -31.79 31.20 -2.76
CA ASN A 3 -30.90 31.11 -3.91
C ASN A 3 -29.78 32.16 -3.82
N TYR A 4 -28.59 31.74 -3.41
CA TYR A 4 -27.40 32.59 -3.41
C TYR A 4 -26.66 32.49 -4.76
N LYS A 5 -26.97 33.40 -5.70
CA LYS A 5 -26.16 33.56 -6.91
C LYS A 5 -24.96 34.46 -6.60
N ARG A 6 -23.80 33.84 -6.31
CA ARG A 6 -22.53 34.55 -6.18
C ARG A 6 -22.04 34.94 -7.59
N LYS A 7 -22.22 36.20 -7.97
CA LYS A 7 -21.67 36.74 -9.22
C LYS A 7 -20.16 36.96 -9.01
N VAL A 8 -19.35 36.01 -9.48
CA VAL A 8 -17.88 36.16 -9.46
C VAL A 8 -17.51 37.20 -10.52
N SER A 9 -17.19 38.42 -10.10
CA SER A 9 -16.56 39.40 -10.98
C SER A 9 -15.06 39.09 -11.01
N MET A 10 -14.63 38.41 -12.07
CA MET A 10 -13.20 38.15 -12.29
C MET A 10 -12.52 39.46 -12.69
N ASN A 11 -11.67 40.00 -11.82
CA ASN A 11 -10.95 41.23 -12.11
C ASN A 11 -9.98 40.97 -13.28
N ARG A 12 -9.92 41.88 -14.27
CA ARG A 12 -9.08 41.71 -15.47
C ARG A 12 -7.60 41.48 -15.12
N SER A 13 -7.15 41.97 -13.98
CA SER A 13 -5.80 41.73 -13.43
C SER A 13 -5.55 40.27 -13.02
N TRP A 14 -6.58 39.54 -12.57
CA TRP A 14 -6.48 38.11 -12.25
C TRP A 14 -6.31 37.24 -13.50
N LEU A 15 -7.00 37.59 -14.59
CA LEU A 15 -6.82 36.93 -15.89
C LEU A 15 -5.41 37.17 -16.46
N ALA A 16 -4.85 38.36 -16.26
CA ALA A 16 -3.47 38.66 -16.66
C ALA A 16 -2.43 37.87 -15.85
N LEU A 17 -2.64 37.72 -14.54
CA LEU A 17 -1.78 36.92 -13.65
C LEU A 17 -1.81 35.43 -14.01
N LEU A 18 -3.01 34.89 -14.30
CA LEU A 18 -3.14 33.49 -14.75
C LEU A 18 -2.45 33.27 -16.11
N GLY A 19 -2.58 34.23 -17.03
CA GLY A 19 -1.91 34.18 -18.34
C GLY A 19 -0.38 34.21 -18.25
N LEU A 20 0.18 35.04 -17.36
CA LEU A 20 1.63 35.12 -17.15
C LEU A 20 2.20 33.81 -16.57
N LEU A 21 1.46 33.16 -15.67
CA LEU A 21 1.87 31.92 -15.03
C LEU A 21 1.85 30.73 -16.02
N VAL A 22 0.85 30.68 -16.91
CA VAL A 22 0.80 29.68 -18.00
C VAL A 22 1.90 29.90 -19.03
N ALA A 23 2.23 31.16 -19.38
CA ALA A 23 3.33 31.46 -20.30
C ALA A 23 4.70 31.04 -19.75
N ALA A 24 4.94 31.22 -18.45
CA ALA A 24 6.19 30.80 -17.81
C ALA A 24 6.41 29.28 -17.85
N LEU A 25 5.35 28.49 -17.76
CA LEU A 25 5.42 27.03 -17.83
C LEU A 25 5.73 26.50 -19.24
N LEU A 26 5.33 27.24 -20.30
CA LEU A 26 5.61 26.85 -21.68
C LEU A 26 7.07 27.07 -22.11
N LEU A 27 7.78 28.03 -21.50
CA LEU A 27 9.21 28.25 -21.81
C LEU A 27 10.15 27.19 -21.21
N ALA A 28 9.72 26.46 -20.18
CA ALA A 28 10.53 25.39 -19.57
C ALA A 28 10.51 24.07 -20.36
N ALA A 29 9.59 23.91 -21.33
CA ALA A 29 9.36 22.64 -22.02
C ALA A 29 10.13 22.48 -23.35
N CYS A 30 10.90 23.47 -23.81
CA CYS A 30 11.60 23.44 -25.10
C CYS A 30 13.13 23.42 -25.01
N GLY A 31 13.70 23.10 -23.85
CA GLY A 31 15.14 23.24 -23.60
C GLY A 31 15.86 21.97 -23.13
N ALA A 32 15.70 20.84 -23.82
CA ALA A 32 16.63 19.71 -23.71
C ALA A 32 16.54 18.82 -24.95
N GLN A 33 17.40 19.10 -25.93
CA GLN A 33 17.57 18.28 -27.14
C GLN A 33 18.75 17.35 -26.91
N ALA A 34 18.49 16.04 -26.87
CA ALA A 34 19.51 15.02 -26.67
C ALA A 34 20.44 14.93 -27.88
N THR A 35 21.75 14.98 -27.62
CA THR A 35 22.81 14.76 -28.59
C THR A 35 22.90 13.27 -28.96
N PRO A 36 22.89 12.90 -30.25
CA PRO A 36 23.21 11.54 -30.67
C PRO A 36 24.73 11.38 -30.85
N GLU A 37 25.32 10.39 -30.20
CA GLU A 37 26.71 9.98 -30.41
C GLU A 37 26.76 8.85 -31.45
N ALA A 38 27.61 9.02 -32.47
CA ALA A 38 27.79 8.12 -33.60
C ALA A 38 28.95 7.12 -33.32
N PRO A 39 28.99 5.97 -34.02
CA PRO A 39 29.77 4.80 -33.59
C PRO A 39 31.21 4.82 -34.12
N ALA A 40 32.12 4.17 -33.39
CA ALA A 40 33.41 3.73 -33.90
C ALA A 40 33.61 2.25 -33.54
N ALA A 41 33.82 1.45 -34.58
CA ALA A 41 34.18 0.05 -34.53
C ALA A 41 35.71 -0.13 -34.53
N ALA A 42 36.21 -1.13 -33.82
CA ALA A 42 36.99 -2.27 -34.34
C ALA A 42 37.83 -2.93 -33.22
N GLU A 43 37.68 -4.26 -33.14
CA GLU A 43 38.66 -5.35 -32.82
C GLU A 43 39.64 -5.14 -31.64
N GLU A 44 39.91 -6.09 -30.75
CA GLU A 44 40.15 -7.53 -30.94
C GLU A 44 40.13 -8.24 -29.57
N GLU A 45 40.05 -9.56 -29.64
CA GLU A 45 40.67 -10.54 -28.73
C GLU A 45 39.74 -11.35 -27.82
N ALA A 46 39.94 -12.65 -27.94
CA ALA A 46 39.10 -13.72 -27.42
C ALA A 46 39.73 -14.37 -26.19
N ALA A 47 38.83 -14.96 -25.40
CA ALA A 47 39.00 -16.04 -24.43
C ALA A 47 39.39 -15.66 -22.98
N PRO A 48 39.03 -16.49 -21.97
CA PRO A 48 38.08 -17.61 -21.94
C PRO A 48 36.91 -17.41 -20.95
N ALA A 49 35.92 -18.29 -21.08
CA ALA A 49 34.78 -18.42 -20.18
C ALA A 49 35.22 -18.82 -18.76
N GLU A 50 34.85 -18.01 -17.77
CA GLU A 50 34.82 -18.42 -16.37
C GLU A 50 33.50 -19.17 -16.10
N ALA A 51 33.64 -20.30 -15.41
CA ALA A 51 32.56 -21.19 -14.99
C ALA A 51 31.58 -20.46 -14.05
N PRO A 52 30.30 -20.85 -14.01
CA PRO A 52 29.36 -20.27 -13.07
C PRO A 52 29.82 -20.55 -11.63
N ALA A 53 30.05 -19.48 -10.89
CA ALA A 53 30.23 -19.51 -9.46
C ALA A 53 29.00 -20.16 -8.81
N ALA A 54 29.28 -21.04 -7.87
CA ALA A 54 28.31 -21.83 -7.13
C ALA A 54 27.21 -20.96 -6.51
N GLU A 55 25.98 -21.45 -6.66
CA GLU A 55 24.80 -21.08 -5.88
C GLU A 55 25.15 -21.10 -4.39
N GLU A 56 25.13 -19.91 -3.77
CA GLU A 56 25.16 -19.76 -2.33
C GLU A 56 23.76 -20.11 -1.81
N GLU A 57 23.65 -21.31 -1.29
CA GLU A 57 22.47 -21.85 -0.61
C GLU A 57 22.15 -20.95 0.59
N ALA A 58 21.07 -20.18 0.47
CA ALA A 58 20.57 -19.33 1.55
C ALA A 58 20.19 -20.22 2.75
N ALA A 59 20.82 -19.97 3.90
CA ALA A 59 20.51 -20.64 5.15
C ALA A 59 19.02 -20.44 5.53
N PRO A 60 18.35 -21.44 6.14
CA PRO A 60 16.96 -21.31 6.57
C PRO A 60 16.84 -20.19 7.60
N ALA A 61 15.93 -19.24 7.34
CA ALA A 61 15.48 -18.29 8.34
C ALA A 61 14.81 -19.06 9.49
N GLU A 62 15.24 -18.81 10.74
CA GLU A 62 14.57 -19.34 11.93
C GLU A 62 13.10 -18.87 11.96
N GLU A 63 12.17 -19.83 12.00
CA GLU A 63 10.76 -19.56 12.23
C GLU A 63 10.58 -18.92 13.62
N PRO A 64 9.87 -17.79 13.75
CA PRO A 64 9.50 -17.28 15.06
C PRO A 64 8.53 -18.26 15.73
N ALA A 65 8.82 -18.60 16.98
CA ALA A 65 7.99 -19.46 17.82
C ALA A 65 6.56 -18.90 17.87
N VAL A 66 5.59 -19.76 17.53
CA VAL A 66 4.16 -19.49 17.65
C VAL A 66 3.81 -19.49 19.14
N GLU A 67 3.62 -18.30 19.72
CA GLU A 67 2.94 -18.17 21.01
C GLU A 67 1.47 -18.54 20.83
N GLU A 68 1.00 -19.58 21.53
CA GLU A 68 -0.43 -19.88 21.65
C GLU A 68 -1.17 -18.66 22.23
N PRO A 69 -2.27 -18.21 21.62
CA PRO A 69 -3.03 -17.09 22.16
C PRO A 69 -3.61 -17.48 23.52
N ALA A 70 -3.23 -16.72 24.55
CA ALA A 70 -3.78 -16.87 25.89
C ALA A 70 -5.31 -16.73 25.85
N ALA A 71 -6.00 -17.73 26.42
CA ALA A 71 -7.46 -17.71 26.51
C ALA A 71 -7.94 -16.47 27.26
N ALA A 72 -8.75 -15.64 26.61
CA ALA A 72 -9.29 -14.42 27.19
C ALA A 72 -10.31 -14.77 28.30
N THR A 73 -9.90 -14.65 29.57
CA THR A 73 -10.79 -14.79 30.74
C THR A 73 -11.45 -13.45 31.12
N GLY A 74 -11.82 -12.62 30.15
CA GLY A 74 -12.32 -11.27 30.40
C GLY A 74 -13.83 -11.19 30.50
N GLU A 75 -14.34 -10.45 31.49
CA GLU A 75 -15.71 -9.93 31.51
C GLU A 75 -16.07 -9.29 30.15
N GLU A 76 -17.31 -9.42 29.70
CA GLU A 76 -17.76 -8.84 28.43
C GLU A 76 -17.61 -7.31 28.46
N LYS A 77 -16.78 -6.78 27.56
CA LYS A 77 -16.57 -5.34 27.39
C LYS A 77 -17.27 -4.88 26.11
N VAL A 78 -18.11 -3.86 26.22
CA VAL A 78 -18.78 -3.26 25.07
C VAL A 78 -17.99 -2.04 24.58
N LEU A 79 -17.52 -2.08 23.33
CA LEU A 79 -16.95 -0.93 22.63
C LEU A 79 -18.04 -0.21 21.84
N ILE A 80 -18.33 1.05 22.17
CA ILE A 80 -19.27 1.90 21.42
C ILE A 80 -18.46 2.89 20.58
N VAL A 81 -18.59 2.80 19.26
CA VAL A 81 -17.91 3.67 18.30
C VAL A 81 -18.93 4.62 17.66
N ALA A 82 -18.67 5.93 17.73
CA ALA A 82 -19.45 6.93 17.01
C ALA A 82 -19.00 6.98 15.53
N VAL A 83 -19.95 6.78 14.62
CA VAL A 83 -19.72 6.76 13.16
C VAL A 83 -20.60 7.80 12.48
N ASP A 84 -20.21 8.24 11.28
CA ASP A 84 -20.88 9.33 10.54
C ASP A 84 -22.12 8.87 9.74
N GLY A 85 -22.30 7.56 9.58
CA GLY A 85 -23.46 6.94 8.94
C GLY A 85 -23.46 5.43 9.14
N ASP A 86 -24.54 4.79 8.69
CA ASP A 86 -24.73 3.33 8.78
C ASP A 86 -23.82 2.55 7.82
N VAL A 87 -23.74 1.23 8.05
CA VAL A 87 -23.12 0.28 7.11
C VAL A 87 -24.02 0.14 5.89
N ASP A 88 -23.50 0.46 4.72
CA ASP A 88 -24.22 0.37 3.45
C ASP A 88 -24.09 -0.98 2.75
N THR A 89 -23.03 -1.74 3.04
CA THR A 89 -22.81 -3.10 2.53
C THR A 89 -21.89 -3.91 3.45
N PHE A 90 -22.11 -5.23 3.46
CA PHE A 90 -21.21 -6.21 4.09
C PHE A 90 -20.40 -7.00 3.05
N ASP A 91 -20.51 -6.66 1.76
CA ASP A 91 -19.74 -7.30 0.70
C ASP A 91 -18.34 -6.66 0.58
N PRO A 92 -17.24 -7.40 0.90
CA PRO A 92 -15.89 -6.86 0.85
C PRO A 92 -15.45 -6.36 -0.54
N CYS A 93 -16.05 -6.86 -1.64
CA CYS A 93 -15.70 -6.37 -2.99
C CYS A 93 -16.07 -4.92 -3.21
N CYS A 94 -17.05 -4.45 -2.44
CA CYS A 94 -17.93 -3.39 -2.88
C CYS A 94 -18.07 -2.27 -1.84
N THR A 95 -17.30 -2.32 -0.75
CA THR A 95 -17.17 -1.27 0.29
C THR A 95 -16.39 -0.02 -0.14
N VAL A 96 -16.29 0.27 -1.43
CA VAL A 96 -15.55 1.43 -1.90
C VAL A 96 -16.27 2.73 -1.51
N GLY A 97 -15.73 3.45 -0.52
CA GLY A 97 -16.07 4.85 -0.24
C GLY A 97 -16.70 5.15 1.12
N THR A 98 -17.18 4.16 1.87
CA THR A 98 -17.76 4.36 3.21
C THR A 98 -16.83 3.86 4.32
N LYS A 99 -16.43 4.77 5.22
CA LYS A 99 -15.53 4.41 6.32
C LYS A 99 -16.18 3.45 7.31
N THR A 100 -17.46 3.64 7.64
CA THR A 100 -18.20 2.75 8.55
C THR A 100 -18.18 1.30 8.06
N SER A 101 -18.53 1.07 6.78
CA SER A 101 -18.55 -0.28 6.21
C SER A 101 -17.16 -0.87 6.10
N GLN A 102 -16.16 -0.07 5.70
CA GLN A 102 -14.76 -0.52 5.66
C GLN A 102 -14.27 -0.97 7.04
N THR A 103 -14.51 -0.19 8.09
CA THR A 103 -14.15 -0.56 9.47
C THR A 103 -14.89 -1.81 9.92
N THR A 104 -16.18 -1.93 9.62
CA THR A 104 -16.98 -3.11 9.99
C THR A 104 -16.45 -4.37 9.31
N ILE A 105 -16.17 -4.31 8.01
CA ILE A 105 -15.63 -5.45 7.24
C ILE A 105 -14.24 -5.86 7.73
N GLN A 106 -13.35 -4.92 8.03
CA GLN A 106 -12.02 -5.23 8.59
C GLN A 106 -12.06 -5.96 9.93
N ASN A 107 -13.17 -5.86 10.67
CA ASN A 107 -13.38 -6.58 11.93
C ASN A 107 -14.23 -7.86 11.78
N THR A 108 -14.73 -8.14 10.57
CA THR A 108 -15.63 -9.29 10.29
C THR A 108 -14.97 -10.31 9.37
N PHE A 109 -14.08 -9.87 8.48
CA PHE A 109 -13.43 -10.68 7.47
C PHE A 109 -11.92 -10.56 7.55
N ASP A 110 -11.27 -11.69 7.26
CA ASP A 110 -9.83 -11.80 7.17
C ASP A 110 -9.35 -11.84 5.71
N GLN A 111 -8.15 -11.32 5.47
CA GLN A 111 -7.36 -11.38 4.24
C GLN A 111 -6.33 -12.50 4.32
N LEU A 112 -5.79 -12.92 3.17
CA LEU A 112 -4.67 -13.88 3.13
C LEU A 112 -3.41 -13.30 3.79
N THR A 113 -3.11 -12.04 3.49
CA THR A 113 -1.96 -11.30 4.02
C THR A 113 -2.38 -9.89 4.43
N GLN A 114 -1.52 -9.20 5.17
CA GLN A 114 -1.69 -7.80 5.53
C GLN A 114 -0.34 -7.08 5.58
N TYR A 115 -0.35 -5.76 5.69
CA TYR A 115 0.87 -5.00 5.97
C TYR A 115 1.29 -5.13 7.43
N ALA A 116 2.60 -5.15 7.67
CA ALA A 116 3.12 -5.16 9.03
C ALA A 116 2.69 -3.90 9.78
N GLN A 117 2.24 -4.08 11.03
CA GLN A 117 2.01 -2.97 11.94
C GLN A 117 3.32 -2.56 12.60
N VAL A 118 3.59 -1.26 12.66
CA VAL A 118 4.81 -0.71 13.22
C VAL A 118 4.49 0.44 14.15
N GLU A 119 5.16 0.49 15.30
CA GLU A 119 5.03 1.61 16.23
C GLU A 119 5.79 2.82 15.69
N LYS A 120 5.14 3.98 15.73
CA LYS A 120 5.71 5.27 15.34
C LYS A 120 5.41 6.31 16.41
N THR A 121 6.15 7.42 16.37
CA THR A 121 5.98 8.53 17.30
C THR A 121 5.57 9.77 16.54
N LEU A 122 4.52 10.44 17.00
CA LEU A 122 4.12 11.76 16.51
C LEU A 122 5.18 12.82 16.89
N PRO A 123 5.22 13.99 16.23
CA PRO A 123 6.16 15.06 16.58
C PRO A 123 6.09 15.55 18.03
N ASN A 124 4.95 15.33 18.70
CA ASN A 124 4.73 15.68 20.11
C ASN A 124 5.20 14.59 21.10
N GLY A 125 5.74 13.46 20.62
CA GLY A 125 6.23 12.35 21.45
C GLY A 125 5.22 11.23 21.71
N ASP A 126 3.96 11.37 21.26
CA ASP A 126 2.94 10.35 21.50
C ASP A 126 3.13 9.13 20.57
N PRO A 127 3.03 7.89 21.09
CA PRO A 127 3.10 6.69 20.27
C PRO A 127 1.81 6.50 19.45
N TYR A 128 1.93 5.92 18.26
CA TYR A 128 0.82 5.45 17.46
C TYR A 128 1.23 4.27 16.58
N THR A 129 0.31 3.36 16.34
CA THR A 129 0.51 2.26 15.41
C THR A 129 0.26 2.73 13.97
N ALA A 130 1.23 2.48 13.09
CA ALA A 130 1.16 2.70 11.65
C ALA A 130 1.28 1.37 10.89
N VAL A 131 1.16 1.43 9.57
CA VAL A 131 1.44 0.29 8.68
C VAL A 131 2.73 0.54 7.91
N ASP A 132 3.55 -0.51 7.76
CA ASP A 132 4.68 -0.55 6.83
C ASP A 132 4.26 -1.29 5.56
N THR A 133 4.02 -0.53 4.49
CA THR A 133 3.56 -1.08 3.20
C THR A 133 4.65 -1.82 2.43
N SER A 134 5.91 -1.77 2.89
CA SER A 134 7.01 -2.54 2.30
C SER A 134 7.10 -3.96 2.84
N GLN A 135 6.40 -4.26 3.94
CA GLN A 135 6.41 -5.55 4.60
C GLN A 135 5.03 -6.18 4.56
N ILE A 136 4.93 -7.32 3.87
CA ILE A 136 3.72 -8.13 3.81
C ILE A 136 3.91 -9.30 4.78
N ILE A 137 2.97 -9.46 5.70
CA ILE A 137 2.93 -10.53 6.69
C ILE A 137 1.67 -11.40 6.49
N GLY A 138 1.76 -12.66 6.89
CA GLY A 138 0.65 -13.62 6.75
C GLY A 138 -0.45 -13.41 7.78
N MET A 139 -1.70 -13.41 7.33
CA MET A 139 -2.88 -13.41 8.22
C MET A 139 -3.57 -14.76 8.18
N LEU A 140 -4.41 -15.06 7.18
CA LEU A 140 -4.90 -16.44 6.96
C LEU A 140 -3.85 -17.35 6.33
N ALA A 141 -2.93 -16.77 5.54
CA ALA A 141 -1.80 -17.50 4.99
C ALA A 141 -0.70 -17.65 6.06
N GLU A 142 -0.21 -18.87 6.21
CA GLU A 142 0.98 -19.21 7.00
C GLU A 142 2.25 -18.82 6.23
N SER A 143 2.29 -19.14 4.94
CA SER A 143 3.39 -18.80 4.03
C SER A 143 2.89 -18.67 2.59
N TRP A 144 3.72 -18.09 1.72
CA TRP A 144 3.45 -18.02 0.29
C TRP A 144 4.75 -18.06 -0.52
N SER A 145 4.64 -18.54 -1.77
CA SER A 145 5.71 -18.52 -2.76
C SER A 145 5.20 -17.91 -4.06
N GLN A 146 6.11 -17.38 -4.88
CA GLN A 146 5.79 -16.85 -6.20
C GLN A 146 6.72 -17.45 -7.24
N GLU A 147 6.13 -17.98 -8.31
CA GLU A 147 6.82 -18.49 -9.49
C GLU A 147 6.19 -17.86 -10.73
N GLY A 148 6.93 -16.94 -11.38
CA GLY A 148 6.38 -16.16 -12.49
C GLY A 148 5.17 -15.32 -12.08
N ASP A 149 4.02 -15.58 -12.71
CA ASP A 149 2.72 -14.93 -12.46
C ASP A 149 1.84 -15.69 -11.45
N THR A 150 2.32 -16.82 -10.92
CA THR A 150 1.58 -17.66 -10.00
C THR A 150 2.05 -17.43 -8.57
N VAL A 151 1.11 -17.12 -7.67
CA VAL A 151 1.34 -17.04 -6.22
C VAL A 151 0.63 -18.20 -5.54
N THR A 152 1.38 -19.00 -4.77
CA THR A 152 0.84 -20.13 -4.02
C THR A 152 0.84 -19.79 -2.53
N PHE A 153 -0.30 -19.94 -1.87
CA PHE A 153 -0.45 -19.69 -0.44
C PHE A 153 -0.63 -21.02 0.32
N LYS A 154 0.10 -21.20 1.42
CA LYS A 154 -0.21 -22.20 2.44
C LYS A 154 -1.11 -21.56 3.48
N LEU A 155 -2.33 -22.06 3.63
CA LEU A 155 -3.27 -21.54 4.65
C LEU A 155 -2.95 -22.13 6.02
N ARG A 156 -3.19 -21.35 7.07
CA ARG A 156 -3.11 -21.85 8.46
C ARG A 156 -4.12 -22.97 8.68
N GLU A 157 -3.76 -23.94 9.51
CA GLU A 157 -4.66 -25.02 9.91
C GLU A 157 -5.70 -24.55 10.94
N GLY A 158 -6.83 -25.25 11.03
CA GLY A 158 -7.86 -24.99 12.06
C GLY A 158 -8.69 -23.73 11.86
N LEU A 159 -8.54 -23.02 10.73
CA LEU A 159 -9.39 -21.89 10.38
C LEU A 159 -10.85 -22.34 10.27
N THR A 160 -11.76 -21.59 10.91
CA THR A 160 -13.20 -21.82 10.85
C THR A 160 -13.91 -20.54 10.45
N PHE A 161 -15.01 -20.69 9.72
CA PHE A 161 -15.94 -19.59 9.54
C PHE A 161 -16.83 -19.47 10.78
N GLN A 162 -17.54 -18.35 10.90
CA GLN A 162 -18.37 -18.08 12.08
C GLN A 162 -19.57 -19.02 12.22
N ASN A 163 -19.88 -19.80 11.18
CA ASN A 163 -20.93 -20.81 11.18
C ASN A 163 -20.42 -22.25 11.46
N GLY A 164 -19.13 -22.43 11.75
CA GLY A 164 -18.49 -23.75 11.90
C GLY A 164 -18.38 -24.54 10.60
#